data_AF-A0A1H5PCD2-F1
#
_entry.id   AF-A0A1H5PCD2-F1
#
_cell.length_a   1.000
_cell.length_b   1.000
_cell.length_c   1.000
_cell.angle_alpha   90.00
_cell.angle_beta   90.00
_cell.angle_gamma   90.00
#
_symmetry.space_group_name_H-M   'P 1'
#
loop_
_entity.id
_entity.type
_entity.pdbx_description
1 polymer ?
#
loop_
_entity_poly.entity_id
_entity_poly.type
_entity_poly.pdbx_seq_one_letter_code
_entity_poly.pdbx_strand_id
1 'polypeptide(L)'
;MTRGSFRVQVVVWTAWTVLQLILVVLRLATLTVWDLGDYSSIAGLLLGIVSLTYLLYVRHRDSHFWDEEAAEQDDWERRGRAL
;
A
#
# COMPACT_ATOMS: atom_id res chain seq x y z
N MET A 1 10.91 8.30 -5.80
CA MET A 1 9.96 7.21 -6.13
C MET A 1 8.90 7.81 -7.01
N THR A 2 8.58 7.26 -8.20
CA THR A 2 7.61 7.90 -9.11
C THR A 2 6.16 7.66 -8.66
N ARG A 3 5.23 8.58 -8.96
CA ARG A 3 3.81 8.52 -8.54
C ARG A 3 3.14 7.20 -8.92
N GLY A 4 3.45 6.70 -10.12
CA GLY A 4 2.97 5.42 -10.64
C GLY A 4 3.49 4.23 -9.83
N SER A 5 4.79 4.22 -9.51
CA SER A 5 5.39 3.16 -8.71
C SER A 5 4.83 3.11 -7.28
N PHE A 6 4.58 4.27 -6.66
CA PHE A 6 3.94 4.35 -5.34
C PHE A 6 2.52 3.78 -5.34
N ARG A 7 1.69 4.17 -6.32
CA ARG A 7 0.32 3.64 -6.46
C ARG A 7 0.32 2.12 -6.61
N VAL A 8 1.18 1.58 -7.47
CA VAL A 8 1.30 0.14 -7.67
C VAL A 8 1.73 -0.56 -6.37
N GLN A 9 2.73 -0.03 -5.66
CA GLN A 9 3.15 -0.61 -4.39
C GLN A 9 2.04 -0.61 -3.35
N VAL A 10 1.30 0.49 -3.18
CA VAL A 10 0.16 0.55 -2.25
C VAL A 10 -0.88 -0.50 -2.61
N VAL A 11 -1.26 -0.62 -3.89
CA VAL A 11 -2.25 -1.61 -4.34
C VAL A 11 -1.78 -3.03 -4.06
N VAL A 12 -0.52 -3.35 -4.40
CA VAL A 12 0.07 -4.67 -4.17
C VAL A 12 0.10 -5.02 -2.68
N TRP A 13 0.59 -4.11 -1.83
CA TRP A 13 0.63 -4.32 -0.39
C TRP A 13 -0.76 -4.43 0.23
N THR A 14 -1.73 -3.68 -0.27
CA THR A 14 -3.13 -3.78 0.17
C THR A 14 -3.70 -5.15 -0.19
N ALA A 15 -3.58 -5.58 -1.45
CA ALA A 15 -4.07 -6.87 -1.91
C ALA A 15 -3.43 -8.04 -1.14
N TRP A 16 -2.11 -7.97 -0.94
CA TRP A 16 -1.37 -8.95 -0.13
C TRP A 16 -1.88 -9.00 1.32
N THR A 17 -2.01 -7.85 1.97
CA THR A 17 -2.47 -7.77 3.38
C THR A 17 -3.89 -8.30 3.53
N VAL A 18 -4.78 -7.99 2.60
CA VAL A 18 -6.16 -8.52 2.57
C VAL A 18 -6.17 -10.03 2.42
N LEU A 19 -5.34 -10.58 1.52
CA LEU A 19 -5.23 -12.04 1.35
C LEU A 19 -4.79 -12.72 2.66
N GLN A 20 -3.74 -12.19 3.31
CA GLN A 20 -3.26 -12.73 4.58
C GLN A 20 -4.34 -12.65 5.68
N LEU A 21 -5.10 -11.54 5.72
CA LEU A 21 -6.19 -11.38 6.66
C LEU A 21 -7.30 -12.43 6.44
N ILE A 22 -7.67 -12.69 5.17
CA ILE A 22 -8.66 -13.71 4.83
C ILE A 22 -8.19 -15.09 5.30
N LEU A 23 -6.93 -15.45 5.05
CA LEU A 23 -6.36 -16.74 5.49
C LEU A 23 -6.43 -16.88 7.01
N VAL A 24 -6.02 -15.84 7.75
CA VAL A 24 -6.08 -15.82 9.21
C VAL A 24 -7.52 -15.97 9.71
N VAL A 25 -8.48 -15.23 9.14
CA VAL A 25 -9.89 -15.29 9.52
C VAL A 25 -10.49 -16.67 9.24
N LEU A 26 -10.23 -17.25 8.07
CA LEU A 26 -10.67 -18.60 7.72
C LEU A 26 -10.09 -19.62 8.70
N ARG A 27 -8.82 -19.48 9.07
CA ARG A 27 -8.18 -20.38 10.02
C ARG A 27 -8.81 -20.27 11.41
N LEU A 28 -9.03 -19.05 11.91
CA LEU A 28 -9.73 -18.81 13.17
C LEU A 28 -11.11 -19.48 13.19
N ALA A 29 -11.85 -19.44 12.08
CA ALA A 29 -13.19 -20.03 12.00
C ALA A 29 -13.19 -21.57 12.11
N THR A 30 -12.08 -22.24 11.79
CA THR A 30 -12.00 -23.71 11.84
C THR A 30 -11.70 -24.29 13.22
N LEU A 31 -11.33 -23.47 14.22
CA LEU A 31 -10.98 -23.90 15.60
C LEU A 31 -9.96 -25.05 15.68
N THR A 32 -9.15 -25.22 14.64
CA THR A 32 -8.10 -26.25 14.56
C THR A 32 -6.80 -25.76 15.18
N VAL A 33 -5.93 -26.70 15.57
CA VAL A 33 -4.60 -26.37 16.08
C VAL A 33 -3.78 -25.72 14.98
N TRP A 34 -3.15 -24.61 15.30
CA TRP A 34 -2.38 -23.80 14.36
C TRP A 34 -1.04 -24.48 14.05
N ASP A 35 -0.69 -24.52 12.77
CA ASP A 35 0.60 -25.02 12.29
C ASP A 35 1.56 -23.87 11.95
N LEU A 36 2.80 -24.23 11.61
CA LEU A 36 3.83 -23.25 11.26
C LEU A 36 3.43 -22.38 10.06
N GLY A 37 2.65 -22.92 9.12
CA GLY A 37 2.13 -22.20 7.96
C GLY A 37 1.14 -21.10 8.37
N ASP A 38 0.28 -21.39 9.34
CA ASP A 38 -0.67 -20.41 9.88
C ASP A 38 0.06 -19.24 10.55
N TYR A 39 1.10 -19.53 11.33
CA TYR A 39 1.94 -18.48 11.94
C TYR A 39 2.70 -17.66 10.89
N SER A 40 3.09 -18.26 9.76
CA SER A 40 3.68 -17.52 8.65
C SER A 40 2.70 -16.52 8.02
N SER A 41 1.40 -16.86 8.01
CA SER A 41 0.35 -15.97 7.54
C SER A 41 0.15 -14.77 8.47
N ILE A 42 0.24 -14.97 9.80
CA ILE A 42 0.27 -13.86 10.76
C ILE A 42 1.50 -12.97 10.53
N ALA A 43 2.68 -13.56 10.37
CA ALA A 43 3.90 -12.79 10.12
C ALA A 43 3.78 -11.98 8.82
N GLY A 44 3.22 -12.58 7.76
CA GLY A 44 2.93 -11.91 6.50
C GLY A 44 1.91 -10.77 6.65
N LEU A 45 0.88 -10.96 7.48
CA LEU A 45 -0.11 -9.93 7.79
C LEU A 45 0.54 -8.73 8.52
N LEU A 46 1.36 -9.00 9.54
CA LEU A 46 2.09 -7.95 10.27
C LEU A 46 3.03 -7.17 9.34
N LEU A 47 3.73 -7.87 8.46
CA LEU A 47 4.63 -7.26 7.48
C LEU A 47 3.85 -6.38 6.49
N GLY A 48 2.68 -6.84 6.05
CA GLY A 48 1.75 -6.06 5.22
C GLY A 48 1.30 -4.76 5.91
N ILE A 49 0.87 -4.86 7.18
CA ILE A 49 0.46 -3.70 7.99
C ILE A 49 1.62 -2.70 8.12
N VAL A 50 2.80 -3.15 8.53
CA VAL A 50 3.98 -2.28 8.69
C VAL A 50 4.35 -1.60 7.37
N SER A 51 4.30 -2.34 6.25
CA SER A 51 4.61 -1.79 4.93
C SER A 51 3.60 -0.74 4.49
N LEU A 52 2.31 -0.97 4.74
CA LEU A 52 1.26 0.02 4.47
C LEU A 52 1.41 1.25 5.35
N THR A 53 1.66 1.08 6.65
CA THR A 53 1.93 2.20 7.56
C THR A 53 3.13 3.00 7.10
N TYR A 54 4.21 2.34 6.69
CA TYR A 54 5.39 3.01 6.14
C TYR A 54 5.07 3.78 4.86
N LEU A 55 4.31 3.20 3.92
CA LEU A 55 3.91 3.89 2.69
C LEU A 55 3.02 5.11 2.98
N LEU A 56 2.11 5.00 3.94
CA LEU A 56 1.29 6.13 4.39
C LEU A 56 2.12 7.20 5.09
N TYR A 57 3.11 6.79 5.89
CA TYR A 57 4.05 7.70 6.55
C TYR A 57 4.87 8.48 5.52
N VAL A 58 5.45 7.79 4.53
CA VAL A 58 6.19 8.43 3.43
C VAL A 58 5.28 9.38 2.66
N ARG A 59 4.04 8.96 2.35
CA ARG A 59 3.07 9.85 1.69
C ARG A 59 2.76 11.09 2.50
N HIS A 60 2.65 10.98 3.83
CA HIS A 60 2.37 12.12 4.68
C HIS A 60 3.59 13.05 4.81
N ARG A 61 4.80 12.50 4.87
CA ARG A 61 6.03 13.27 5.04
C ARG A 61 6.50 13.96 3.75
N ASP A 62 6.31 13.31 2.61
CA ASP A 62 6.68 13.85 1.30
C ASP A 62 5.52 14.58 0.61
N SER A 63 4.40 14.84 1.32
CA SER A 63 3.21 15.44 0.72
C SER A 63 3.50 16.77 0.01
N HIS A 64 4.40 17.59 0.57
CA HIS A 64 4.82 18.86 -0.01
C HIS A 64 5.49 18.71 -1.38
N PHE A 65 6.33 17.67 -1.54
CA PHE A 65 6.99 17.36 -2.82
C PHE A 65 5.98 16.90 -3.88
N TRP A 66 4.96 16.14 -3.46
CA TRP A 66 3.90 15.66 -4.36
C TRP A 66 2.90 16.74 -4.79
N ASP A 67 2.74 17.80 -4.00
CA ASP A 67 1.87 18.94 -4.32
C ASP A 67 2.54 19.92 -5.30
N GLU A 68 3.87 20.11 -5.19
CA GLU A 68 4.65 20.91 -6.14
C GLU A 68 4.68 20.28 -7.55
N GLU A 69 4.93 18.97 -7.65
CA GLU A 69 4.87 18.26 -8.94
C GLU A 69 3.44 18.29 -9.55
N ALA A 70 2.39 18.31 -8.71
CA ALA A 70 1.01 18.41 -9.19
C ALA A 70 0.69 19.80 -9.75
N ALA A 71 1.20 20.86 -9.12
CA ALA A 71 1.07 22.22 -9.61
C ALA A 71 1.83 22.42 -10.92
N GLU A 72 3.03 21.84 -11.05
CA GLU A 72 3.84 21.93 -12.25
C GLU A 72 3.17 21.22 -13.44
N GLN A 73 2.62 20.02 -13.22
CA GLN A 73 1.94 19.27 -14.27
C GLN A 73 0.62 19.91 -14.73
N ASP A 74 -0.12 20.53 -13.82
CA ASP A 74 -1.33 21.30 -14.17
C ASP A 74 -0.99 22.55 -15.00
N ASP A 75 0.15 23.21 -14.69
CA ASP A 75 0.64 24.34 -15.47
C ASP A 75 1.13 23.92 -16.87
N TRP A 76 1.77 22.75 -17.00
CA TRP A 76 2.13 22.15 -18.29
C TRP A 76 0.89 21.80 -19.13
N GLU A 77 -0.14 21.19 -18.55
CA GLU A 77 -1.41 20.92 -19.25
C GLU A 77 -2.17 22.18 -19.64
N ARG A 78 -2.08 23.24 -18.81
CA ARG A 78 -2.73 24.53 -19.08
C ARG A 78 -2.01 25.27 -20.23
N ARG A 79 -0.68 25.24 -20.27
CA ARG A 79 0.12 25.78 -21.39
C ARG A 79 0.01 24.94 -22.67
N GLY A 80 -0.04 23.62 -22.55
CA GLY A 80 -0.20 22.71 -23.69
C GLY A 80 -1.57 22.78 -24.37
N ARG A 81 -2.61 23.21 -23.66
CA ARG A 81 -3.95 23.49 -24.21
C ARG A 81 -4.11 24.89 -24.80
N ALA A 82 -3.12 25.77 -24.60
CA ALA A 82 -3.13 27.15 -25.12
C ALA A 82 -2.38 27.29 -26.47
N LEU A 83 -1.82 26.19 -26.99
CA LEU A 83 -1.22 26.06 -28.31
C LEU A 83 -2.14 25.23 -29.22
#